data_AF-A0A367AXV6-F1
#
_entry.id   AF-A0A367AXV6-F1
#
_cell.length_a   1.000
_cell.length_b   1.000
_cell.length_c   1.000
_cell.angle_alpha   90.00
_cell.angle_beta   90.00
_cell.angle_gamma   90.00
#
_symmetry.space_group_name_H-M   'P 1'
#
loop_
_entity.id
_entity.type
_entity.pdbx_description
1 polymer ?
#
loop_
_entity_poly.entity_id
_entity_poly.type
_entity_poly.pdbx_seq_one_letter_code
_entity_poly.pdbx_strand_id
1 'polypeptide(L)'
;MGDMAEFDEETLDALERGRKGRSQILDGTERPDEDRTPYARTLVDIDFDDEEDLRACVRLLRWSDERLRARPEVAILWDWNATFRDHMRISFGVNWYDQAFYEARRDAFMEPAHTRYYAMFGATTNSLKMRHEVLDEKSGATGA
;
A
#
# COMPACT_ATOMS: atom_id res chain seq x y z
N MET A 1 5.63 -23.96 -9.61
CA MET A 1 5.66 -22.49 -9.61
C MET A 1 4.19 -22.09 -9.68
N GLY A 2 3.56 -21.99 -8.52
CA GLY A 2 2.10 -21.96 -8.40
C GLY A 2 1.56 -20.63 -8.92
N ASP A 3 0.59 -20.73 -9.82
CA ASP A 3 -0.39 -19.73 -10.24
C ASP A 3 -0.18 -18.33 -9.62
N MET A 4 0.66 -17.53 -10.26
CA MET A 4 0.76 -16.11 -9.93
C MET A 4 -0.51 -15.49 -10.48
N ALA A 5 -1.53 -15.33 -9.63
CA ALA A 5 -2.86 -14.90 -10.01
C ALA A 5 -2.80 -13.76 -11.04
N GLU A 6 -3.27 -14.04 -12.25
CA GLU A 6 -3.40 -13.01 -13.27
C GLU A 6 -4.30 -11.89 -12.74
N PHE A 7 -4.10 -10.67 -13.24
CA PHE A 7 -5.00 -9.58 -12.92
C PHE A 7 -6.41 -9.94 -13.41
N ASP A 8 -7.42 -9.69 -12.59
CA ASP A 8 -8.80 -9.75 -13.08
C ASP A 8 -9.05 -8.60 -14.05
N GLU A 9 -10.15 -8.71 -14.79
CA GLU A 9 -10.52 -7.74 -15.83
C GLU A 9 -10.66 -6.32 -15.26
N GLU A 10 -11.15 -6.19 -14.03
CA GLU A 10 -11.31 -4.90 -13.35
C GLU A 10 -9.96 -4.25 -13.04
N THR A 11 -9.01 -5.01 -12.49
CA THR A 11 -7.65 -4.54 -12.21
C THR A 11 -6.93 -4.16 -13.50
N LEU A 12 -7.11 -4.94 -14.58
CA LEU A 12 -6.52 -4.62 -15.89
C LEU A 12 -7.07 -3.32 -16.46
N ASP A 13 -8.39 -3.14 -16.45
CA ASP A 13 -9.03 -1.93 -16.96
C ASP A 13 -8.63 -0.70 -16.13
N ALA A 14 -8.53 -0.85 -14.80
CA ALA A 14 -8.01 0.18 -13.91
C ALA A 14 -6.55 0.52 -14.19
N LEU A 15 -5.69 -0.47 -14.46
CA LEU A 15 -4.29 -0.25 -14.84
C LEU A 15 -4.19 0.54 -16.15
N GLU A 16 -5.03 0.23 -17.15
CA GLU A 16 -5.06 0.95 -18.43
C GLU A 16 -5.57 2.39 -18.28
N ARG A 17 -6.61 2.63 -17.46
CA ARG A 17 -7.02 3.99 -17.08
C ARG A 17 -5.89 4.75 -16.40
N GLY A 18 -5.21 4.08 -15.47
CA GLY A 18 -4.06 4.58 -14.72
C GLY A 18 -2.92 5.13 -15.60
N ARG A 19 -2.80 4.68 -16.85
CA ARG A 19 -1.79 5.17 -17.81
C ARG A 19 -2.02 6.63 -18.22
N LYS A 20 -3.26 7.10 -18.21
CA LYS A 20 -3.68 8.42 -18.69
C LYS A 20 -3.97 9.41 -17.57
N GLY A 21 -4.05 8.93 -16.33
CA GLY A 21 -4.25 9.72 -15.13
C GLY A 21 -4.58 8.81 -13.94
N ARG A 22 -4.68 9.39 -12.75
CA ARG A 22 -4.90 8.64 -11.51
C ARG A 22 -6.13 7.73 -11.56
N SER A 23 -5.92 6.43 -11.39
CA SER A 23 -6.96 5.40 -11.22
C SER A 23 -6.68 4.56 -9.99
N GLN A 24 -7.70 4.26 -9.20
CA GLN A 24 -7.62 3.22 -8.17
C GLN A 24 -7.51 1.86 -8.87
N ILE A 25 -6.55 1.03 -8.47
CA ILE A 25 -6.25 -0.27 -9.10
C ILE A 25 -6.45 -1.46 -8.15
N LEU A 26 -6.31 -1.25 -6.84
CA LEU A 26 -6.61 -2.26 -5.82
C LEU A 26 -7.44 -1.59 -4.72
N ASP A 27 -8.55 -2.22 -4.35
CA ASP A 27 -9.28 -1.87 -3.14
C ASP A 27 -8.58 -2.53 -1.94
N GLY A 28 -8.19 -1.74 -0.96
CA GLY A 28 -7.56 -2.27 0.24
C GLY A 28 -8.56 -3.06 1.08
N THR A 29 -8.04 -3.92 1.95
CA THR A 29 -8.89 -4.67 2.89
C THR A 29 -9.76 -3.76 3.74
N GLU A 30 -11.07 -3.91 3.53
CA GLU A 30 -12.20 -3.52 4.38
C GLU A 30 -12.15 -2.12 4.98
N ARG A 31 -13.19 -1.35 4.67
CA ARG A 31 -13.50 -0.09 5.37
C ARG A 31 -13.35 -0.35 6.87
N PRO A 32 -12.43 0.33 7.58
CA PRO A 32 -12.42 0.25 9.03
C PRO A 32 -13.83 0.58 9.51
N ASP A 33 -14.25 -0.04 10.62
CA ASP A 33 -15.35 0.52 11.42
C ASP A 33 -15.26 2.04 11.33
N GLU A 34 -16.28 2.70 10.75
CA GLU A 34 -16.21 4.13 10.36
C GLU A 34 -15.82 5.05 11.53
N ASP A 35 -15.83 4.52 12.75
CA ASP A 35 -15.48 5.14 14.02
C ASP A 35 -13.99 5.01 14.43
N ARG A 36 -13.14 4.28 13.70
CA ARG A 36 -11.71 4.14 14.05
C ARG A 36 -10.87 5.26 13.45
N THR A 37 -10.27 6.06 14.33
CA THR A 37 -9.28 7.07 13.94
C THR A 37 -7.88 6.45 13.94
N PRO A 38 -7.15 6.44 12.81
CA PRO A 38 -5.78 5.95 12.79
C PRO A 38 -4.86 6.87 13.59
N TYR A 39 -3.95 6.28 14.37
CA TYR A 39 -2.87 6.97 15.07
C TYR A 39 -1.86 7.59 14.11
N ALA A 40 -1.55 6.88 13.02
CA ALA A 40 -0.60 7.35 12.01
C ALA A 40 -0.98 6.84 10.63
N ARG A 41 -0.46 7.50 9.59
CA ARG A 41 -0.57 7.10 8.20
C ARG A 41 0.80 7.04 7.57
N THR A 42 1.05 6.01 6.78
CA THR A 42 2.22 5.89 5.91
C THR A 42 1.75 5.96 4.48
N LEU A 43 2.34 6.87 3.72
CA LEU A 43 2.10 7.05 2.28
C LEU A 43 3.36 6.60 1.55
N VAL A 44 3.16 5.72 0.57
CA VAL A 44 4.24 5.18 -0.26
C VAL A 44 3.94 5.54 -1.70
N ASP A 45 4.92 6.17 -2.34
CA ASP A 45 4.94 6.46 -3.77
C ASP A 45 6.13 5.75 -4.40
N ILE A 46 5.90 5.00 -5.47
CA ILE A 46 6.92 4.27 -6.19
C ILE A 46 6.86 4.69 -7.66
N ASP A 47 7.96 5.25 -8.15
CA ASP A 47 8.15 5.63 -9.55
C ASP A 47 8.83 4.46 -10.31
N PHE A 48 8.26 4.09 -11.45
CA PHE A 48 8.76 3.04 -12.35
C PHE A 48 9.16 3.61 -13.71
N ASP A 49 10.19 3.05 -14.34
CA ASP A 49 10.54 3.37 -15.73
C ASP A 49 10.02 2.31 -16.72
N ASP A 50 9.60 1.15 -16.22
CA ASP A 50 9.14 0.01 -17.00
C ASP A 50 7.75 -0.48 -16.56
N GLU A 51 6.91 -0.85 -17.53
CA GLU A 51 5.52 -1.27 -17.30
C GLU A 51 5.45 -2.68 -16.71
N GLU A 52 6.39 -3.56 -17.07
CA GLU A 52 6.47 -4.93 -16.53
C GLU A 52 6.81 -4.88 -15.04
N ASP A 53 7.77 -4.04 -14.64
CA ASP A 53 8.15 -3.81 -13.24
C ASP A 53 7.01 -3.20 -12.42
N LEU A 54 6.27 -2.25 -13.00
CA LEU A 54 5.09 -1.68 -12.37
C LEU A 54 4.03 -2.75 -12.13
N ARG A 55 3.73 -3.56 -13.16
CA ARG A 55 2.76 -4.66 -13.04
C ARG A 55 3.22 -5.72 -12.04
N ALA A 56 4.51 -6.05 -12.04
CA ALA A 56 5.10 -6.91 -11.03
C ALA A 56 4.87 -6.39 -9.61
N CYS A 57 5.07 -5.09 -9.37
CA CYS A 57 4.76 -4.47 -8.09
C CYS A 57 3.27 -4.60 -7.75
N VAL A 58 2.36 -4.36 -8.69
CA VAL A 58 0.92 -4.48 -8.41
C VAL A 58 0.53 -5.92 -8.06
N ARG A 59 1.13 -6.94 -8.70
CA ARG A 59 0.93 -8.35 -8.31
C ARG A 59 1.44 -8.62 -6.89
N LEU A 60 2.61 -8.08 -6.55
CA LEU A 60 3.16 -8.19 -5.19
C LEU A 60 2.20 -7.59 -4.16
N LEU A 61 1.69 -6.38 -4.45
CA LEU A 61 0.80 -5.66 -3.56
C LEU A 61 -0.49 -6.46 -3.32
N ARG A 62 -1.12 -6.98 -4.39
CA ARG A 62 -2.29 -7.86 -4.31
C ARG A 62 -2.02 -9.12 -3.50
N TRP A 63 -0.91 -9.81 -3.78
CA TRP A 63 -0.53 -11.03 -3.05
C TRP A 63 -0.30 -10.76 -1.55
N SER A 64 0.29 -9.61 -1.23
CA SER A 64 0.46 -9.18 0.16
C SER A 64 -0.89 -8.93 0.82
N ASP A 65 -1.81 -8.23 0.15
CA ASP A 65 -3.17 -7.96 0.64
C ASP A 65 -3.95 -9.26 0.93
N GLU A 66 -3.93 -10.22 0.00
CA GLU A 66 -4.58 -11.53 0.18
C GLU A 66 -4.04 -12.30 1.40
N ARG A 67 -2.73 -12.19 1.67
CA ARG A 67 -2.11 -12.81 2.86
C ARG A 67 -2.46 -12.09 4.16
N LEU A 68 -2.69 -10.79 4.11
CA LEU A 68 -3.17 -10.01 5.24
C LEU A 68 -4.62 -10.38 5.57
N ARG A 69 -5.49 -10.54 4.55
CA ARG A 69 -6.87 -11.05 4.71
C ARG A 69 -6.92 -12.39 5.43
N ALA A 70 -5.94 -13.25 5.21
CA ALA A 70 -5.85 -14.55 5.87
C ALA A 70 -5.48 -14.47 7.37
N ARG A 71 -5.21 -13.28 7.92
CA ARG A 71 -4.82 -13.02 9.33
C ARG A 71 -5.62 -11.86 9.94
N PRO A 72 -6.94 -12.03 10.16
CA PRO A 72 -7.83 -10.97 10.62
C PRO A 72 -7.42 -10.36 11.98
N GLU A 73 -6.72 -11.10 12.83
CA GLU A 73 -6.19 -10.60 14.10
C GLU A 73 -5.15 -9.48 13.94
N VAL A 74 -4.48 -9.39 12.78
CA VAL A 74 -3.49 -8.36 12.46
C VAL A 74 -4.14 -7.12 11.83
N ALA A 75 -5.27 -7.28 11.14
CA ALA A 75 -6.04 -6.19 10.52
C ALA A 75 -6.58 -5.18 11.54
N ILE A 76 -6.66 -5.57 12.82
CA ILE A 76 -7.03 -4.68 13.92
C ILE A 76 -5.97 -3.58 14.16
N LEU A 77 -4.71 -3.84 13.82
CA LEU A 77 -3.57 -2.98 14.16
C LEU A 77 -3.22 -1.99 13.05
N TRP A 78 -3.54 -2.32 11.80
CA TRP A 78 -3.31 -1.48 10.63
C TRP A 78 -4.18 -1.94 9.45
N ASP A 79 -4.58 -1.01 8.57
CA ASP A 79 -5.27 -1.31 7.32
C ASP A 79 -4.52 -0.76 6.11
N TRP A 80 -4.63 -1.49 5.01
CA TRP A 80 -4.31 -0.99 3.70
C TRP A 80 -5.54 -0.29 3.14
N ASN A 81 -5.41 0.98 2.76
CA ASN A 81 -6.55 1.76 2.28
C ASN A 81 -6.91 1.44 0.81
N ALA A 82 -6.05 1.85 -0.12
CA ALA A 82 -6.23 1.62 -1.55
C ALA A 82 -4.89 1.82 -2.27
N THR A 83 -4.75 1.20 -3.42
CA THR A 83 -3.61 1.40 -4.31
C THR A 83 -4.08 2.14 -5.56
N PHE A 84 -3.34 3.17 -5.94
CA PHE A 84 -3.59 3.99 -7.10
C PHE A 84 -2.42 3.87 -8.08
N ARG A 85 -2.75 3.89 -9.37
CA ARG A 85 -1.79 4.12 -10.43
C ARG A 85 -2.02 5.51 -11.01
N ASP A 86 -0.95 6.28 -11.17
CA ASP A 86 -0.93 7.54 -11.90
C ASP A 86 0.26 7.55 -12.87
N HIS A 87 -0.03 7.34 -14.15
CA HIS A 87 0.96 7.08 -15.19
C HIS A 87 1.89 5.90 -14.83
N MET A 88 3.15 6.18 -14.54
CA MET A 88 4.19 5.22 -14.14
C MET A 88 4.48 5.25 -12.63
N ARG A 89 3.59 5.85 -11.85
CA ARG A 89 3.66 5.89 -10.40
C ARG A 89 2.61 4.99 -9.79
N ILE A 90 3.01 4.21 -8.78
CA ILE A 90 2.10 3.52 -7.87
C ILE A 90 2.11 4.21 -6.52
N SER A 91 0.93 4.51 -6.00
CA SER A 91 0.75 5.17 -4.71
C SER A 91 -0.19 4.37 -3.84
N PHE A 92 0.18 4.09 -2.60
CA PHE A 92 -0.70 3.45 -1.62
C PHE A 92 -0.50 4.00 -0.21
N GLY A 93 -1.51 3.79 0.63
CA GLY A 93 -1.52 4.25 2.01
C GLY A 93 -1.79 3.12 2.99
N VAL A 94 -1.05 3.13 4.10
CA VAL A 94 -1.25 2.26 5.25
C VAL A 94 -1.64 3.13 6.44
N ASN A 95 -2.78 2.81 7.03
CA ASN A 95 -3.25 3.42 8.27
C ASN A 95 -2.84 2.53 9.43
N TRP A 96 -2.40 3.12 10.53
CA TRP A 96 -1.92 2.43 11.72
C TRP A 96 -2.78 2.83 12.90
N TYR A 97 -3.41 1.87 13.57
CA TYR A 97 -4.26 2.11 14.73
C TYR A 97 -3.51 1.95 16.05
N ASP A 98 -2.47 1.11 16.07
CA ASP A 98 -1.65 0.88 17.26
C ASP A 98 -0.29 1.57 17.15
N GLN A 99 0.02 2.42 18.15
CA GLN A 99 1.27 3.18 18.19
C GLN A 99 2.49 2.26 18.30
N ALA A 100 2.47 1.27 19.20
CA ALA A 100 3.61 0.40 19.43
C ALA A 100 3.93 -0.43 18.17
N PHE A 101 2.89 -0.85 17.45
CA PHE A 101 3.00 -1.54 16.17
C PHE A 101 3.54 -0.63 15.07
N TYR A 102 3.05 0.60 14.97
CA TYR A 102 3.58 1.61 14.05
C TYR A 102 5.07 1.86 14.29
N GLU A 103 5.49 2.13 15.53
CA GLU A 103 6.90 2.38 15.86
C GLU A 103 7.80 1.19 15.53
N ALA A 104 7.29 -0.03 15.69
CA ALA A 104 8.03 -1.25 15.40
C ALA A 104 8.08 -1.61 13.91
N ARG A 105 7.12 -1.17 13.08
CA ARG A 105 6.90 -1.72 11.72
C ARG A 105 6.66 -0.70 10.61
N ARG A 106 6.61 0.60 10.88
CA ARG A 106 6.39 1.63 9.85
C ARG A 106 7.39 1.54 8.68
N ASP A 107 8.61 1.10 8.98
CA ASP A 107 9.72 0.99 8.03
C ASP A 107 9.83 -0.42 7.41
N ALA A 108 8.92 -1.34 7.71
CA ALA A 108 9.01 -2.75 7.29
C ALA A 108 9.19 -2.90 5.78
N PHE A 109 8.53 -2.05 4.98
CA PHE A 109 8.61 -2.07 3.52
C PHE A 109 9.99 -1.69 2.96
N MET A 110 10.83 -1.02 3.76
CA MET A 110 12.23 -0.69 3.46
C MET A 110 13.23 -1.71 4.03
N GLU A 111 12.78 -2.65 4.85
CA GLU A 111 13.68 -3.63 5.45
C GLU A 111 14.25 -4.61 4.41
N PRO A 112 15.52 -5.04 4.56
CA PRO A 112 16.14 -6.04 3.69
C PRO A 112 15.37 -7.36 3.59
N ALA A 113 14.54 -7.66 4.59
CA ALA A 113 13.66 -8.82 4.59
C ALA A 113 12.55 -8.72 3.52
N HIS A 114 12.07 -7.52 3.21
CA HIS A 114 11.09 -7.26 2.15
C HIS A 114 11.70 -7.24 0.75
N THR A 115 13.03 -7.12 0.63
CA THR A 115 13.72 -7.17 -0.67
C THR A 115 13.51 -8.51 -1.40
N ARG A 116 13.28 -9.60 -0.65
CA ARG A 116 12.92 -10.91 -1.21
C ARG A 116 11.57 -10.90 -1.92
N TYR A 117 10.64 -10.06 -1.47
CA TYR A 117 9.33 -9.92 -2.10
C TYR A 117 9.43 -9.13 -3.40
N TYR A 118 10.17 -8.02 -3.44
CA TYR A 118 10.42 -7.31 -4.71
C TYR A 118 11.12 -8.23 -5.73
N ALA A 119 12.13 -8.99 -5.29
CA ALA A 119 12.84 -9.94 -6.14
C ALA A 119 11.95 -11.08 -6.66
N MET A 120 10.93 -11.51 -5.91
CA MET A 120 10.00 -12.57 -6.31
C MET A 120 9.14 -12.18 -7.51
N PHE A 121 8.83 -10.89 -7.65
CA PHE A 121 8.04 -10.38 -8.76
C PHE A 121 8.91 -9.73 -9.86
N GLY A 122 10.22 -9.68 -9.67
CA GLY A 122 11.15 -9.02 -10.60
C GLY A 122 11.10 -7.50 -10.53
N ALA A 123 10.37 -6.92 -9.58
CA ALA A 123 10.20 -5.48 -9.47
C ALA A 123 11.53 -4.80 -9.10
N THR A 124 12.05 -3.97 -10.00
CA THR A 124 13.08 -3.00 -9.67
C THR A 124 12.42 -1.63 -9.44
N THR A 125 12.51 -1.11 -8.22
CA THR A 125 11.98 0.22 -7.93
C THR A 125 13.08 1.25 -8.17
N ASN A 126 12.89 2.17 -9.11
CA ASN A 126 13.88 3.22 -9.37
C ASN A 126 13.85 4.34 -8.33
N SER A 127 12.68 4.58 -7.72
CA SER A 127 12.54 5.55 -6.64
C SER A 127 11.35 5.19 -5.76
N LEU A 128 11.62 4.75 -4.54
CA LEU A 128 10.62 4.59 -3.47
C LEU A 128 10.68 5.81 -2.56
N LYS A 129 9.55 6.48 -2.39
CA LYS A 129 9.35 7.59 -1.46
C LYS A 129 8.34 7.15 -0.42
N MET A 130 8.73 7.22 0.84
CA MET A 130 7.87 6.89 1.97
C MET A 130 7.76 8.09 2.89
N ARG A 131 6.54 8.40 3.31
CA ARG A 131 6.23 9.50 4.23
C ARG A 131 5.32 8.97 5.33
N HIS A 132 5.71 9.24 6.57
CA HIS A 132 4.91 8.91 7.75
C HIS A 132 4.33 10.18 8.36
N GLU A 133 3.06 10.14 8.69
CA GLU A 133 2.31 11.22 9.29
C GLU A 133 1.65 10.67 10.55
N VAL A 134 2.08 11.12 11.72
CA VAL A 134 1.37 10.84 12.98
C VAL A 134 0.16 11.77 13.02
N LEU A 135 -1.03 11.19 13.17
CA LEU A 135 -2.33 11.86 13.09
C LEU A 135 -2.88 12.26 14.47
N ASP A 136 -2.08 12.07 15.52
CA ASP A 136 -2.40 12.29 16.94
C ASP A 136 -3.29 13.53 17.16
N GLU A 137 -4.34 13.36 17.96
CA GLU A 137 -5.41 14.32 18.24
C GLU A 137 -4.89 15.55 18.97
N LYS A 138 -4.21 16.45 18.25
CA LYS A 138 -4.03 17.85 18.65
C LYS A 138 -4.23 18.80 17.48
N SER A 139 -5.46 18.83 16.99
CA SER A 139 -6.09 20.12 16.64
C SER A 139 -6.91 20.63 17.83
N GLY A 140 -6.31 20.62 19.01
CA GLY A 140 -6.63 21.60 20.04
C GLY A 140 -6.00 22.93 19.68
N ALA A 141 -6.53 23.60 18.64
CA ALA A 141 -6.23 24.99 18.39
C ALA A 141 -6.94 25.83 19.47
N THR A 142 -6.26 26.00 20.60
CA THR A 142 -6.42 27.19 21.42
C THR A 142 -5.61 28.31 20.77
N GLY A 143 -6.28 29.42 20.45
CA GLY A 143 -5.68 30.67 19.95
C GLY A 143 -6.57 31.25 18.85
N ALA A 144 -7.38 32.28 19.07
CA ALA A 144 -7.31 33.40 20.02
C ALA A 144 -8.70 33.84 20.49
#